data_AF-A0A067RUR4-F1
#
_entry.id   AF-A0A067RUR4-F1
#
_cell.length_a   1.000
_cell.length_b   1.000
_cell.length_c   1.000
_cell.angle_alpha   90.00
_cell.angle_beta   90.00
_cell.angle_gamma   90.00
#
_symmetry.space_group_name_H-M   'P 1'
#
loop_
_entity.id
_entity.type
_entity.pdbx_description
1 polymer ?
#
loop_
_entity_poly.entity_id
_entity_poly.type
_entity_poly.pdbx_seq_one_letter_code
_entity_poly.pdbx_strand_id
1 'polypeptide(L)' 'MSKKNYNLQLIDTIYEQVPAFTDLFDEDTWYVFAACFVAGTCVLVFLLSRFVTIQPVD' A
#
# COMPACT_ATOMS: atom_id res chain seq x y z
N MET A 1 7.01 -11.58 -28.81
CA MET A 1 7.17 -10.11 -28.72
C MET A 1 5.83 -9.51 -28.25
N SER A 2 5.49 -9.57 -26.96
CA SER A 2 4.14 -9.15 -26.49
C SER A 2 4.09 -8.64 -25.03
N LYS A 3 4.90 -9.20 -24.12
CA LYS A 3 4.83 -8.85 -22.68
C LYS A 3 5.29 -7.42 -22.30
N LYS A 4 6.14 -6.78 -23.11
CA LYS A 4 6.63 -5.41 -22.84
C LYS A 4 5.55 -4.34 -23.04
N ASN A 5 4.68 -4.51 -24.04
CA ASN A 5 3.65 -3.52 -24.38
C ASN A 5 2.52 -3.46 -23.36
N TYR A 6 2.15 -4.60 -22.76
CA TYR A 6 1.11 -4.65 -21.74
C TYR A 6 1.54 -3.93 -20.45
N ASN A 7 2.80 -4.08 -20.03
CA ASN A 7 3.33 -3.37 -18.87
C ASN A 7 3.43 -1.87 -19.12
N LEU A 8 3.83 -1.43 -20.32
CA LEU A 8 3.85 -0.01 -20.69
C LEU A 8 2.46 0.62 -20.64
N GLN A 9 1.43 -0.06 -21.14
CA GLN A 9 0.04 0.43 -21.07
C GLN A 9 -0.49 0.50 -19.65
N LEU A 10 -0.11 -0.44 -18.78
CA LEU A 10 -0.47 -0.39 -17.35
C LEU A 10 0.27 0.74 -16.62
N ILE A 11 1.54 0.96 -16.95
CA ILE A 11 2.32 2.06 -16.38
C ILE A 11 1.76 3.41 -16.82
N ASP A 12 1.38 3.58 -18.09
CA ASP A 12 0.74 4.80 -18.60
C ASP A 12 -0.62 5.04 -17.93
N THR A 13 -1.45 4.00 -17.81
CA THR A 13 -2.74 4.10 -17.12
C THR A 13 -2.56 4.49 -15.65
N ILE A 14 -1.55 3.94 -14.96
CA ILE A 14 -1.25 4.32 -13.57
C ILE A 14 -0.72 5.76 -13.52
N TYR A 15 0.15 6.16 -14.44
CA TYR A 15 0.71 7.51 -14.50
C TYR A 15 -0.36 8.59 -14.73
N GLU A 16 -1.37 8.30 -15.56
CA GLU A 16 -2.52 9.18 -15.78
C GLU A 16 -3.41 9.29 -14.54
N GLN A 17 -3.33 8.30 -13.64
CA GLN A 17 -4.05 8.26 -12.36
C GLN A 17 -3.26 8.88 -11.21
N VAL A 18 -1.93 9.04 -11.34
CA VAL A 18 -1.06 9.72 -10.36
C VAL A 18 -1.47 11.19 -10.09
N PRO A 19 -1.84 12.04 -11.08
CA PRO A 19 -2.31 13.39 -10.80
C PRO A 19 -3.61 13.41 -9.98
N ALA A 20 -4.51 12.43 -10.19
CA ALA A 20 -5.71 12.27 -9.37
C ALA A 20 -5.40 11.72 -7.97
N PHE A 21 -4.34 10.92 -7.83
CA PHE A 21 -3.81 10.53 -6.51
C PHE A 21 -3.29 11.74 -5.74
N THR A 22 -2.56 12.65 -6.38
CA THR A 22 -2.06 13.86 -5.70
C THR A 22 -3.19 14.79 -5.26
N ASP A 23 -4.30 14.82 -6.00
CA ASP A 23 -5.53 15.54 -5.63
C ASP A 23 -6.28 14.86 -4.44
N LEU A 24 -6.22 13.53 -4.34
CA LEU A 24 -6.75 12.78 -3.19
C LEU A 24 -5.83 12.84 -1.95
N PHE A 25 -4.53 13.04 -2.17
CA PHE A 25 -3.48 13.11 -1.13
C PHE A 25 -3.00 14.55 -0.93
N ASP A 26 -3.95 15.48 -0.77
CA ASP A 26 -3.68 16.81 -0.25
C ASP A 26 -3.03 16.76 1.14
N GLU A 27 -2.40 17.87 1.57
CA GLU A 27 -1.60 17.96 2.81
C GLU A 27 -2.33 17.38 4.04
N ASP A 28 -3.59 17.75 4.25
CA ASP A 28 -4.40 17.23 5.36
C ASP A 28 -4.69 15.73 5.23
N THR A 29 -5.05 15.27 4.03
CA THR A 29 -5.38 13.86 3.77
C THR A 29 -4.14 12.97 3.88
N TRP A 30 -2.97 13.48 3.52
CA TRP A 30 -1.68 12.81 3.67
C TRP A 30 -1.38 12.50 5.14
N TYR A 31 -1.55 13.46 6.05
CA TYR A 31 -1.31 13.23 7.47
C TYR A 31 -2.31 12.24 8.06
N VAL A 32 -3.59 12.33 7.69
CA VAL A 32 -4.63 11.38 8.13
C VAL A 32 -4.33 9.97 7.61
N PHE A 33 -3.92 9.84 6.35
CA PHE A 33 -3.51 8.56 5.77
C PHE A 33 -2.29 7.97 6.50
N ALA A 34 -1.24 8.78 6.70
CA ALA A 34 -0.05 8.34 7.41
C ALA A 34 -0.36 7.88 8.84
N ALA A 35 -1.20 8.64 9.56
CA ALA A 35 -1.64 8.26 10.91
C ALA A 35 -2.43 6.95 10.91
N CYS A 36 -3.39 6.78 9.99
CA CYS A 36 -4.15 5.54 9.85
C CYS A 36 -3.27 4.35 9.43
N PHE A 37 -2.29 4.56 8.55
CA PHE A 37 -1.36 3.53 8.11
C PHE A 37 -0.44 3.06 9.25
N VAL A 38 0.11 4.00 10.02
CA VAL A 38 0.93 3.69 11.21
C VAL A 38 0.09 2.97 12.25
N ALA A 39 -1.11 3.49 12.57
CA ALA A 39 -2.02 2.86 13.53
C ALA A 39 -2.42 1.45 13.08
N GLY A 40 -2.76 1.27 11.81
CA GLY A 40 -3.09 -0.03 11.21
C GLY A 40 -1.91 -1.01 11.27
N THR A 41 -0.68 -0.53 11.02
CA THR A 41 0.54 -1.33 11.13
C THR A 41 0.79 -1.77 12.57
N CYS A 42 0.64 -0.88 13.54
CA CYS A 42 0.76 -1.22 14.96
C CYS A 42 -0.27 -2.28 15.38
N VAL A 43 -1.53 -2.12 14.94
CA VAL A 43 -2.60 -3.08 15.19
C VAL A 43 -2.28 -4.43 14.54
N LEU A 44 -1.85 -4.43 13.27
CA LEU A 44 -1.42 -5.64 12.56
C LEU A 44 -0.26 -6.34 13.24
N VAL A 45 0.76 -5.60 13.71
CA VAL A 45 1.88 -6.17 14.47
C VAL A 45 1.37 -6.80 15.76
N PHE A 46 0.46 -6.14 16.49
CA PHE A 46 -0.15 -6.70 17.69
C PHE A 46 -0.94 -7.98 17.42
N LEU A 47 -1.73 -7.98 16.35
CA LEU A 47 -2.48 -9.15 15.88
C LEU A 47 -1.52 -10.27 15.47
N LEU A 48 -0.49 -9.99 14.68
CA LEU A 48 0.50 -10.97 14.27
C LEU A 48 1.27 -11.51 15.48
N SER A 49 1.70 -10.68 16.42
CA SER A 49 2.34 -11.16 17.66
C SER A 49 1.40 -12.03 18.51
N ARG A 50 0.09 -11.80 18.44
CA ARG A 50 -0.91 -12.60 19.17
C ARG A 50 -1.29 -13.90 18.47
N PHE A 51 -1.36 -13.90 17.14
CA PHE A 51 -1.89 -15.00 16.33
C PHE A 51 -0.81 -15.85 15.65
N VAL A 52 0.37 -15.28 15.38
CA VAL A 52 1.55 -16.03 14.95
C VAL A 52 2.24 -16.55 16.21
N THR A 53 1.63 -17.56 16.83
CA THR A 53 2.40 -18.51 17.63
C THR A 53 3.36 -19.18 16.67
N ILE A 54 4.61 -18.71 16.64
CA ILE A 54 5.68 -19.32 15.85
C ILE A 54 5.83 -20.74 16.42
N GLN A 55 5.19 -21.72 15.78
CA GLN A 55 5.42 -23.11 16.12
C GLN A 55 6.84 -23.43 15.66
N PRO A 56 7.70 -23.96 16.54
CA PRO A 56 9.00 -24.43 16.10
C PRO A 56 8.77 -25.46 15.00
N VAL A 57 9.45 -25.26 13.87
CA VAL A 57 9.52 -26.29 12.85
C VAL A 57 10.48 -27.35 13.40
N ASP A 58 9.92 -28.46 13.85
CA ASP A 58 10.63 -29.74 14.04
C ASP A 58 10.35 -30.60 12.80
#